data_AF-A0A7C8AT06-F1
#
_entry.id   AF-A0A7C8AT06-F1
#
_cell.length_a   1.000
_cell.length_b   1.000
_cell.length_c   1.000
_cell.angle_alpha   90.00
_cell.angle_beta   90.00
_cell.angle_gamma   90.00
#
_symmetry.space_group_name_H-M   'P 1'
#
loop_
_entity.id
_entity.type
_entity.pdbx_description
1 polymer ?
#
loop_
_entity_poly.entity_id
_entity_poly.type
_entity_poly.pdbx_seq_one_letter_code
_entity_poly.pdbx_strand_id
1 'polypeptide(L)'
;NNLEYAEFFENASEQEFKELIPDLKEGIHVATPVFDGAEEIEIRGFLKEAGVPETGQSILFDGRTGLPFDQSVTVGVMYMLKLHHLVDDKIHARSIGPYSLVTQQPLGGKAQFGGQRLGEMEVWTMEAYGAAFALQEFLTVKSDDVAGRTRMYEKIVKGDNTLEAGLPESFNVLVKELQALALDVRLLEEEEGN
;
A
#
# COMPACT_ATOMS: atom_id res chain seq x y z
N ASN A 1 -8.10 40.12 8.06
CA ASN A 1 -6.75 40.02 7.45
C ASN A 1 -6.24 41.24 6.69
N ASN A 2 -7.02 41.95 5.85
CA ASN A 2 -6.53 43.20 5.23
C ASN A 2 -6.20 44.32 6.25
N LEU A 3 -6.83 44.28 7.42
CA LEU A 3 -6.60 45.22 8.51
C LEU A 3 -5.25 44.99 9.22
N GLU A 4 -4.82 43.73 9.42
CA GLU A 4 -3.59 43.43 10.16
C GLU A 4 -2.33 43.81 9.39
N TYR A 5 -2.28 43.55 8.08
CA TYR A 5 -1.13 43.97 7.27
C TYR A 5 -1.06 45.50 7.12
N ALA A 6 -2.21 46.16 6.96
CA ALA A 6 -2.26 47.62 6.90
C ALA A 6 -1.72 48.23 8.21
N GLU A 7 -2.20 47.76 9.37
CA GLU A 7 -1.71 48.22 10.68
C GLU A 7 -0.23 47.87 10.92
N PHE A 8 0.21 46.69 10.49
CA PHE A 8 1.61 46.24 10.64
C PHE A 8 2.59 47.09 9.83
N PHE A 9 2.20 47.52 8.62
CA PHE A 9 3.06 48.33 7.75
C PHE A 9 2.88 49.85 7.93
N GLU A 10 1.84 50.33 8.61
CA GLU A 10 1.57 51.76 8.78
C GLU A 10 2.67 52.49 9.57
N ASN A 11 3.32 51.81 10.53
CA ASN A 11 4.36 52.37 11.39
C ASN A 11 5.76 51.77 11.15
N ALA A 12 5.93 50.93 10.13
CA ALA A 12 7.21 50.27 9.85
C ALA A 12 8.23 51.24 9.27
N SER A 13 9.47 51.21 9.77
CA SER A 13 10.59 51.96 9.21
C SER A 13 11.05 51.37 7.87
N GLU A 14 11.70 52.20 7.04
CA GLU A 14 12.23 51.75 5.74
C GLU A 14 13.24 50.60 5.88
N GLN A 15 13.93 50.53 7.03
CA GLN A 15 14.88 49.46 7.35
C GLN A 15 14.17 48.13 7.61
N GLU A 16 13.13 48.14 8.45
CA GLU A 16 12.31 46.96 8.74
C GLU A 16 11.61 46.43 7.48
N PHE A 17 11.17 47.33 6.59
CA PHE A 17 10.56 46.94 5.33
C PHE A 17 11.55 46.19 4.42
N LYS A 18 12.79 46.66 4.33
CA LYS A 18 13.84 46.01 3.52
C LYS A 18 14.22 44.63 4.07
N GLU A 19 14.13 44.43 5.37
CA GLU A 19 14.41 43.16 6.03
C GLU A 19 13.32 42.10 5.77
N LEU A 20 12.06 42.51 5.56
CA LEU A 20 10.92 41.62 5.33
C LEU A 20 10.72 41.19 3.85
N ILE A 21 11.26 41.96 2.90
CA ILE A 21 11.13 41.67 1.45
C ILE A 21 11.61 40.25 1.07
N PRO A 22 12.76 39.74 1.59
CA PRO A 22 13.22 38.40 1.26
C PRO A 22 12.21 37.31 1.65
N ASP A 23 11.58 37.44 2.83
CA ASP A 23 10.67 36.43 3.37
C ASP A 23 9.34 36.39 2.62
N LEU A 24 8.85 37.54 2.15
CA LEU A 24 7.58 37.66 1.43
C LEU A 24 7.69 37.40 -0.08
N LYS A 25 8.91 37.19 -0.59
CA LYS A 25 9.17 37.02 -2.03
C LYS A 25 8.50 35.78 -2.63
N GLU A 26 8.42 34.69 -1.86
CA GLU A 26 7.85 33.42 -2.32
C GLU A 26 6.33 33.34 -2.15
N GLY A 27 5.74 34.24 -1.38
CA GLY A 27 4.31 34.32 -1.13
C GLY A 27 4.00 34.99 0.21
N ILE A 28 2.77 35.47 0.35
CA ILE A 28 2.28 36.06 1.61
C ILE A 28 1.70 34.95 2.48
N HIS A 29 2.17 34.83 3.72
CA HIS A 29 1.65 33.87 4.68
C HIS A 29 0.33 34.35 5.28
N VAL A 30 -0.75 33.62 5.04
CA VAL A 30 -2.08 33.97 5.56
C VAL A 30 -2.48 33.03 6.70
N ALA A 31 -3.12 33.59 7.73
CA ALA A 31 -3.74 32.83 8.81
C ALA A 31 -5.26 32.81 8.64
N THR A 32 -5.87 31.65 8.86
CA THR A 32 -7.33 31.47 8.85
C THR A 32 -7.66 30.63 10.08
N PRO A 33 -8.07 31.28 11.19
CA PRO A 33 -8.54 30.60 12.39
C PRO A 33 -9.69 29.62 12.10
N VAL A 34 -9.80 28.56 12.91
CA VAL A 34 -10.77 27.46 12.71
C VAL A 34 -12.23 27.92 12.75
N PHE A 35 -12.53 28.99 13.48
CA PHE A 35 -13.91 29.50 13.67
C PHE A 35 -14.09 30.98 13.27
N ASP A 36 -13.03 31.62 12.78
CA ASP A 36 -13.02 33.02 12.33
C ASP A 36 -12.13 33.10 11.09
N GLY A 37 -12.49 32.29 10.09
CA GLY A 37 -11.71 32.13 8.87
C GLY A 37 -12.02 33.19 7.83
N ALA A 38 -11.15 33.28 6.81
CA ALA A 38 -11.36 34.15 5.67
C ALA A 38 -12.67 33.81 4.94
N GLU A 39 -13.49 34.83 4.69
CA GLU A 39 -14.71 34.70 3.91
C GLU A 39 -14.42 34.68 2.40
N GLU A 40 -15.32 34.11 1.60
CA GLU A 40 -15.14 34.03 0.15
C GLU A 40 -14.93 35.40 -0.52
N ILE A 41 -15.62 36.44 -0.01
CA ILE A 41 -15.51 37.80 -0.51
C ILE A 41 -14.09 38.33 -0.31
N GLU A 42 -13.47 38.03 0.84
CA GLU A 42 -12.08 38.42 1.13
C GLU A 42 -11.10 37.68 0.21
N ILE A 43 -11.31 36.38 -0.02
CA ILE A 43 -10.48 35.57 -0.93
C ILE A 43 -10.54 36.15 -2.35
N ARG A 44 -11.73 36.48 -2.86
CA ARG A 44 -11.90 37.13 -4.17
C ARG A 44 -11.23 38.51 -4.22
N GLY A 45 -11.27 39.26 -3.11
CA GLY A 45 -10.54 40.52 -2.95
C GLY A 45 -9.03 40.35 -3.14
N PHE A 46 -8.43 39.36 -2.46
CA PHE A 46 -7.01 39.03 -2.61
C PHE A 46 -6.64 38.58 -4.03
N LEU A 47 -7.48 37.75 -4.66
CA LEU A 47 -7.27 37.33 -6.05
C LEU A 47 -7.25 38.53 -7.01
N LYS A 48 -8.16 39.48 -6.81
CA LYS A 48 -8.24 40.71 -7.60
C LYS A 48 -7.02 41.61 -7.40
N GLU A 49 -6.54 41.76 -6.16
CA GLU A 49 -5.34 42.53 -5.83
C GLU A 49 -4.07 41.90 -6.44
N ALA A 50 -4.01 40.57 -6.46
CA ALA A 50 -2.94 39.82 -7.12
C ALA A 50 -3.02 39.83 -8.66
N GLY A 51 -4.07 40.42 -9.25
CA GLY A 51 -4.24 40.52 -10.70
C GLY A 51 -4.61 39.20 -11.37
N VAL A 52 -5.15 38.23 -10.62
CA VAL A 52 -5.60 36.92 -11.13
C VAL A 52 -7.14 36.85 -11.18
N PRO A 53 -7.74 35.91 -11.95
CA PRO A 53 -9.19 35.79 -12.02
C PRO A 53 -9.83 35.55 -10.65
N GLU A 54 -10.90 36.29 -10.34
CA GLU A 54 -11.65 36.14 -9.07
C GLU A 54 -12.25 34.73 -8.89
N THR A 55 -12.40 33.96 -9.97
CA THR A 55 -12.85 32.57 -9.95
C THR A 55 -11.78 31.58 -9.49
N GLY A 56 -10.51 32.01 -9.40
CA GLY A 56 -9.38 31.11 -9.11
C GLY A 56 -9.08 30.11 -10.23
N GLN A 57 -9.64 30.33 -11.43
CA GLN A 57 -9.49 29.45 -12.58
C GLN A 57 -8.64 30.08 -13.67
N SER A 58 -7.82 29.26 -14.33
CA SER A 58 -6.93 29.66 -15.42
C SER A 58 -7.06 28.69 -16.60
N ILE A 59 -6.76 29.19 -17.80
CA ILE A 59 -6.64 28.33 -18.99
C ILE A 59 -5.31 27.61 -18.91
N LEU A 60 -5.37 26.28 -18.78
CA LEU A 60 -4.19 25.43 -18.82
C LEU A 60 -3.96 24.92 -20.24
N PHE A 61 -2.70 24.56 -20.52
CA PHE A 61 -2.29 23.96 -21.78
C PHE A 61 -1.74 22.57 -21.52
N ASP A 62 -2.10 21.60 -22.36
CA ASP A 62 -1.56 20.24 -22.28
C ASP A 62 -0.07 20.26 -22.65
N GLY A 63 0.79 19.84 -21.71
CA GLY A 63 2.24 19.78 -21.89
C GLY A 63 2.72 18.78 -22.96
N ARG A 64 1.84 17.89 -23.45
CA ARG A 64 2.17 16.95 -24.55
C ARG A 64 1.83 17.52 -25.92
N THR A 65 0.69 18.20 -26.06
CA THR A 65 0.16 18.65 -27.37
C THR A 65 0.29 20.16 -27.61
N GLY A 66 0.36 20.95 -26.54
CA GLY A 66 0.37 22.41 -26.59
C GLY A 66 -1.00 23.06 -26.82
N LEU A 67 -2.08 22.28 -26.87
CA LEU A 67 -3.44 22.80 -27.02
C LEU A 67 -4.03 23.21 -25.66
N PRO A 68 -4.90 24.22 -25.61
CA PRO A 68 -5.62 24.58 -24.39
C PRO A 68 -6.64 23.49 -24.02
N PHE A 69 -6.89 23.32 -22.71
CA PHE A 69 -8.03 22.52 -22.25
C PHE A 69 -9.37 23.20 -22.60
N ASP A 70 -10.42 22.40 -22.81
CA ASP A 70 -11.75 22.89 -23.20
C ASP A 70 -12.41 23.79 -22.14
N GLN A 71 -12.05 23.60 -20.86
CA GLN A 71 -12.60 24.34 -19.72
C GLN A 71 -11.47 24.92 -18.87
N SER A 72 -11.74 26.06 -18.22
CA SER A 72 -10.85 26.67 -17.25
C SER A 72 -10.72 25.77 -16.01
N VAL A 73 -9.49 25.63 -15.52
CA VAL A 73 -9.16 24.73 -14.41
C VAL A 73 -8.80 25.56 -13.19
N THR A 74 -9.29 25.17 -12.01
CA THR A 74 -8.91 25.78 -10.74
C THR A 74 -7.46 25.44 -10.43
N VAL A 75 -6.62 26.46 -10.27
CA VAL A 75 -5.20 26.31 -9.96
C VAL A 75 -4.89 27.13 -8.72
N GLY A 76 -4.11 26.57 -7.81
CA GLY A 76 -3.72 27.25 -6.59
C GLY A 76 -2.60 26.52 -5.87
N VAL A 77 -2.20 27.10 -4.75
CA VAL A 77 -1.17 26.53 -3.87
C VAL A 77 -1.87 25.78 -2.74
N MET A 78 -1.73 24.46 -2.73
CA MET A 78 -2.22 23.61 -1.65
C MET A 78 -1.03 23.15 -0.81
N TYR A 79 -1.14 23.25 0.51
CA TYR A 79 -0.12 22.71 1.40
C TYR A 79 -0.25 21.18 1.46
N MET A 80 0.77 20.48 0.98
CA MET A 80 0.79 19.02 0.85
C MET A 80 1.73 18.40 1.89
N LEU A 81 1.26 17.37 2.57
CA LEU A 81 2.06 16.57 3.50
C LEU A 81 2.40 15.20 2.90
N LYS A 82 3.67 14.80 3.02
CA LYS A 82 4.11 13.45 2.69
C LYS A 82 3.98 12.57 3.94
N LEU A 83 3.08 11.59 3.90
CA LEU A 83 2.93 10.61 4.98
C LEU A 83 4.13 9.67 5.05
N HIS A 84 4.36 9.09 6.22
CA HIS A 84 5.42 8.10 6.47
C HIS A 84 5.21 6.78 5.70
N HIS A 85 4.11 6.62 4.97
CA HIS A 85 3.78 5.40 4.23
C HIS A 85 4.56 5.31 2.91
N LEU A 86 5.86 5.03 2.99
CA LEU A 86 6.72 4.89 1.83
C LEU A 86 6.53 3.52 1.16
N VAL A 87 6.57 3.51 -0.17
CA VAL A 87 6.46 2.27 -0.96
C VAL A 87 7.65 1.33 -0.72
N ASP A 88 8.85 1.89 -0.56
CA ASP A 88 10.08 1.12 -0.32
C ASP A 88 10.00 0.28 0.97
N ASP A 89 9.29 0.80 1.98
CA ASP A 89 9.06 0.09 3.23
C ASP A 89 8.02 -1.03 3.08
N LYS A 90 7.13 -0.93 2.09
CA LYS A 90 6.04 -1.88 1.86
C LYS A 90 6.38 -2.98 0.86
N ILE A 91 7.34 -2.77 -0.03
CA ILE A 91 7.77 -3.80 -0.98
C ILE A 91 8.40 -4.96 -0.19
N HIS A 92 7.89 -6.16 -0.45
CA HIS A 92 8.38 -7.42 0.11
C HIS A 92 8.14 -8.56 -0.88
N ALA A 93 9.15 -9.38 -1.10
CA ALA A 93 9.09 -10.54 -1.98
C ALA A 93 9.87 -11.70 -1.37
N ARG A 94 9.38 -12.91 -1.61
CA ARG A 94 9.98 -14.16 -1.11
C ARG A 94 9.86 -15.24 -2.18
N SER A 95 10.96 -15.94 -2.41
CA SER A 95 10.99 -17.21 -3.16
C SER A 95 11.05 -18.39 -2.18
N ILE A 96 12.17 -18.53 -1.46
CA ILE A 96 12.38 -19.48 -0.37
C ILE A 96 12.87 -18.73 0.87
N GLY A 97 12.74 -19.33 2.05
CA GLY A 97 13.12 -18.68 3.30
C GLY A 97 12.96 -19.61 4.50
N PRO A 98 13.06 -19.07 5.73
CA PRO A 98 12.89 -19.87 6.94
C PRO A 98 11.44 -20.36 7.11
N TYR A 99 11.32 -21.47 7.84
CA TYR A 99 10.06 -22.14 8.15
C TYR A 99 9.91 -22.32 9.66
N SER A 100 8.65 -22.38 10.11
CA SER A 100 8.29 -22.68 11.49
C SER A 100 8.75 -24.09 11.89
N LEU A 101 9.26 -24.24 13.11
CA LEU A 101 9.67 -25.56 13.63
C LEU A 101 8.48 -26.52 13.82
N VAL A 102 7.33 -25.98 14.22
CA VAL A 102 6.16 -26.80 14.58
C VAL A 102 5.34 -27.14 13.35
N THR A 103 4.87 -26.12 12.62
CA THR A 103 3.94 -26.29 11.49
C THR A 103 4.63 -26.47 10.16
N GLN A 104 5.96 -26.32 10.09
CA GLN A 104 6.75 -26.36 8.84
C GLN A 104 6.33 -25.34 7.76
N GLN A 105 5.44 -24.40 8.10
CA GLN A 105 4.99 -23.33 7.21
C GLN A 105 6.00 -22.17 7.12
N PRO A 106 6.00 -21.41 6.01
CA PRO A 106 6.75 -20.16 5.90
C PRO A 106 6.53 -19.23 7.10
N LEU A 107 7.60 -18.65 7.66
CA LEU A 107 7.46 -17.62 8.69
C LEU A 107 6.65 -16.41 8.18
N GLY A 108 6.10 -15.61 9.09
CA GLY A 108 5.36 -14.39 8.75
C GLY A 108 6.19 -13.12 8.88
N GLY A 109 5.86 -12.11 8.07
CA GLY A 109 6.39 -10.75 8.18
C GLY A 109 7.69 -10.46 7.42
N LYS A 110 7.85 -9.22 6.97
CA LYS A 110 9.01 -8.75 6.17
C LYS A 110 10.35 -9.02 6.86
N ALA A 111 10.43 -8.80 8.17
CA ALA A 111 11.66 -8.96 8.95
C ALA A 111 12.21 -10.40 8.99
N GLN A 112 11.35 -11.40 8.83
CA GLN A 112 11.71 -12.82 8.84
C GLN A 112 11.74 -13.42 7.43
N PHE A 113 11.79 -12.56 6.40
CA PHE A 113 11.59 -12.96 5.00
C PHE A 113 10.35 -13.85 4.85
N GLY A 114 9.25 -13.43 5.47
CA GLY A 114 8.05 -14.23 5.61
C GLY A 114 7.26 -14.42 4.32
N GLY A 115 6.46 -15.48 4.26
CA GLY A 115 5.52 -15.72 3.17
C GLY A 115 4.25 -14.88 3.31
N GLN A 116 3.51 -14.76 2.22
CA GLN A 116 2.17 -14.17 2.26
C GLN A 116 1.18 -15.20 2.80
N ARG A 117 0.21 -14.75 3.60
CA ARG A 117 -0.90 -15.60 4.02
C ARG A 117 -1.87 -15.78 2.86
N LEU A 118 -2.08 -17.02 2.45
CA LEU A 118 -3.23 -17.43 1.65
C LEU A 118 -4.31 -17.93 2.63
N GLY A 119 -5.40 -17.18 2.76
CA GLY A 119 -6.48 -17.49 3.68
C GLY A 119 -7.62 -18.25 3.00
N GLU A 120 -8.65 -18.52 3.79
CA GLU A 120 -9.86 -19.24 3.37
C GLU A 120 -10.57 -18.55 2.20
N MET A 121 -10.64 -17.20 2.21
CA MET A 121 -11.29 -16.44 1.14
C MET A 121 -10.53 -16.54 -0.19
N GLU A 122 -9.19 -16.58 -0.16
CA GLU A 122 -8.39 -16.79 -1.35
C GLU A 122 -8.51 -18.24 -1.85
N VAL A 123 -8.63 -19.22 -0.96
CA VAL A 123 -8.91 -20.62 -1.31
C VAL A 123 -10.23 -20.74 -2.05
N TRP A 124 -11.33 -20.15 -1.52
CA TRP A 124 -12.63 -20.16 -2.20
C TRP A 124 -12.58 -19.55 -3.59
N THR A 125 -11.79 -18.50 -3.76
CA THR A 125 -11.60 -17.87 -5.07
C THR A 125 -10.97 -18.86 -6.06
N MET A 126 -9.93 -19.60 -5.64
CA MET A 126 -9.26 -20.60 -6.49
C MET A 126 -10.18 -21.79 -6.82
N GLU A 127 -10.99 -22.22 -5.86
CA GLU A 127 -12.01 -23.26 -6.05
C GLU A 127 -13.07 -22.84 -7.06
N ALA A 128 -13.56 -21.59 -6.98
CA ALA A 128 -14.56 -21.05 -7.90
C ALA A 128 -14.07 -21.02 -9.36
N TYR A 129 -12.77 -20.80 -9.58
CA TYR A 129 -12.16 -20.88 -10.92
C TYR A 129 -11.84 -22.31 -11.37
N GLY A 130 -11.99 -23.31 -10.49
CA GLY A 130 -11.61 -24.70 -10.78
C GLY A 130 -10.09 -24.90 -10.88
N ALA A 131 -9.29 -24.03 -10.25
CA ALA A 131 -7.83 -24.04 -10.32
C ALA A 131 -7.20 -25.08 -9.37
N ALA A 132 -7.61 -26.35 -9.49
CA ALA A 132 -7.27 -27.42 -8.54
C ALA A 132 -5.75 -27.65 -8.36
N PHE A 133 -4.98 -27.70 -9.46
CA PHE A 133 -3.53 -27.90 -9.39
C PHE A 133 -2.80 -26.73 -8.72
N ALA A 134 -3.22 -25.49 -9.00
CA ALA A 134 -2.62 -24.31 -8.39
C ALA A 134 -2.95 -24.24 -6.89
N LEU A 135 -4.19 -24.56 -6.53
CA LEU A 135 -4.61 -24.65 -5.13
C LEU A 135 -3.83 -25.74 -4.39
N GLN A 136 -3.70 -26.93 -4.98
CA GLN A 136 -2.91 -28.02 -4.42
C GLN A 136 -1.44 -27.61 -4.22
N GLU A 137 -0.85 -26.92 -5.20
CA GLU A 137 0.52 -26.41 -5.08
C GLU A 137 0.68 -25.44 -3.90
N PHE A 138 -0.27 -24.51 -3.73
CA PHE A 138 -0.27 -23.55 -2.62
C PHE A 138 -0.41 -24.22 -1.25
N LEU A 139 -1.30 -25.21 -1.13
CA LEU A 139 -1.57 -25.89 0.13
C LEU A 139 -0.52 -26.94 0.51
N THR A 140 0.33 -27.37 -0.43
CA THR A 140 1.32 -28.44 -0.21
C THR A 140 2.76 -27.92 -0.39
N VAL A 141 3.30 -28.02 -1.60
CA VAL A 141 4.73 -27.80 -1.92
C VAL A 141 5.18 -26.35 -1.76
N LYS A 142 4.27 -25.37 -1.78
CA LYS A 142 4.57 -23.95 -1.46
C LYS A 142 4.41 -23.60 0.02
N SER A 143 3.92 -24.54 0.83
CA SER A 143 3.65 -24.35 2.26
C SER A 143 4.48 -25.31 3.11
N ASP A 144 3.92 -26.44 3.50
CA ASP A 144 4.38 -27.30 4.60
C ASP A 144 4.69 -28.75 4.19
N ASP A 145 4.60 -29.11 2.90
CA ASP A 145 5.15 -30.37 2.41
C ASP A 145 6.68 -30.28 2.32
N VAL A 146 7.36 -30.73 3.38
CA VAL A 146 8.82 -30.63 3.55
C VAL A 146 9.58 -31.39 2.44
N ALA A 147 9.09 -32.57 2.07
CA ALA A 147 9.73 -33.39 1.03
C ALA A 147 9.39 -32.86 -0.36
N GLY A 148 8.12 -32.52 -0.60
CA GLY A 148 7.62 -32.02 -1.88
C GLY A 148 8.23 -30.67 -2.26
N ARG A 149 8.41 -29.74 -1.33
CA ARG A 149 9.04 -28.44 -1.62
C ARG A 149 10.49 -28.56 -2.09
N THR A 150 11.24 -29.50 -1.52
CA THR A 150 12.65 -29.75 -1.88
C THR A 150 12.73 -30.35 -3.29
N ARG A 151 11.90 -31.37 -3.57
CA ARG A 151 11.79 -31.97 -4.90
C ARG A 151 11.34 -30.95 -5.95
N MET A 152 10.34 -30.14 -5.63
CA MET A 152 9.82 -29.10 -6.53
C MET A 152 10.93 -28.10 -6.90
N TYR A 153 11.70 -27.63 -5.92
CA TYR A 153 12.82 -26.73 -6.19
C TYR A 153 13.87 -27.36 -7.13
N GLU A 154 14.28 -28.60 -6.87
CA GLU A 154 15.23 -29.31 -7.74
C GLU A 154 14.72 -29.51 -9.16
N LYS A 155 13.42 -29.81 -9.31
CA LYS A 155 12.77 -29.98 -10.61
C LYS A 155 12.72 -28.68 -11.40
N ILE A 156 12.32 -27.58 -10.76
CA ILE A 156 12.32 -26.25 -11.39
C ILE A 156 13.71 -25.88 -11.91
N VAL A 157 14.77 -26.16 -11.12
CA VAL A 157 16.16 -25.93 -11.54
C VAL A 157 16.56 -26.79 -12.75
N LYS A 158 16.00 -28.00 -12.87
CA LYS A 158 16.22 -28.91 -14.01
C LYS A 158 15.32 -28.60 -15.23
N GLY A 159 14.41 -27.63 -15.12
CA GLY A 159 13.46 -27.26 -16.18
C GLY A 159 12.25 -28.20 -16.29
N ASP A 160 12.04 -29.07 -15.31
CA ASP A 160 10.85 -29.91 -15.19
C ASP A 160 9.88 -29.28 -14.19
N ASN A 161 8.62 -29.09 -14.59
CA ASN A 161 7.59 -28.42 -13.77
C ASN A 161 6.48 -29.39 -13.32
N THR A 162 6.80 -30.68 -13.17
CA THR A 162 5.84 -31.69 -12.69
C THR A 162 5.56 -31.57 -11.18
N LEU A 163 4.27 -31.48 -10.81
CA LEU A 163 3.81 -31.41 -9.43
C LEU A 163 3.76 -32.81 -8.80
N GLU A 164 4.51 -33.01 -7.72
CA GLU A 164 4.45 -34.19 -6.85
C GLU A 164 4.15 -33.76 -5.42
N ALA A 165 2.86 -33.61 -5.12
CA ALA A 165 2.37 -33.22 -3.81
C ALA A 165 2.27 -34.44 -2.88
N GLY A 166 2.82 -34.32 -1.67
CA GLY A 166 2.63 -35.24 -0.57
C GLY A 166 1.56 -34.76 0.41
N LEU A 167 1.57 -35.33 1.62
CA LEU A 167 0.70 -34.93 2.72
C LEU A 167 1.27 -33.67 3.42
N PRO A 168 0.45 -32.63 3.65
CA PRO A 168 0.81 -31.46 4.45
C PRO A 168 1.21 -31.83 5.87
N GLU A 169 2.25 -31.18 6.40
CA GLU A 169 2.67 -31.40 7.79
C GLU A 169 1.63 -30.86 8.79
N SER A 170 0.89 -29.80 8.44
CA SER A 170 -0.23 -29.32 9.25
C SER A 170 -1.31 -30.39 9.49
N PHE A 171 -1.57 -31.25 8.50
CA PHE A 171 -2.50 -32.37 8.66
C PHE A 171 -1.93 -33.45 9.58
N ASN A 172 -0.62 -33.76 9.46
CA ASN A 172 0.05 -34.69 10.38
C ASN A 172 0.00 -34.19 11.83
N VAL A 173 0.26 -32.90 12.05
CA VAL A 173 0.16 -32.26 13.36
C VAL A 173 -1.26 -32.40 13.91
N LEU A 174 -2.29 -32.11 13.11
CA LEU A 174 -3.70 -32.28 13.51
C LEU A 174 -4.00 -33.72 13.95
N VAL A 175 -3.59 -34.72 13.17
CA VAL A 175 -3.80 -36.14 13.53
C VAL A 175 -3.12 -36.48 14.86
N LYS A 176 -1.90 -35.98 15.09
CA LYS A 176 -1.17 -36.19 16.34
C LYS A 176 -1.82 -35.49 17.54
N GLU A 177 -2.36 -34.30 17.34
CA GLU A 177 -3.11 -33.58 18.38
C GLU A 177 -4.40 -34.32 18.77
N LEU A 178 -5.14 -34.87 17.81
CA LEU A 178 -6.32 -35.70 18.08
C LEU A 178 -5.95 -37.00 18.80
N GLN A 179 -4.86 -37.67 18.39
CA GLN A 179 -4.35 -38.87 19.06
C GLN A 179 -3.90 -38.59 20.50
N ALA A 180 -3.36 -37.40 20.79
CA ALA A 180 -2.99 -36.98 22.13
C ALA A 180 -4.20 -36.82 23.07
N LEU A 181 -5.40 -36.60 22.52
CA LEU A 181 -6.67 -36.60 23.25
C LEU A 181 -7.26 -38.01 23.47
N ALA A 182 -6.50 -39.07 23.15
CA ALA A 182 -6.92 -40.47 23.17
C ALA A 182 -8.04 -40.81 22.16
N LEU A 183 -8.13 -40.06 21.05
CA LEU A 183 -8.97 -40.42 19.90
C LEU A 183 -8.19 -41.33 18.94
N ASP A 184 -8.77 -42.47 18.56
CA ASP A 184 -8.17 -43.36 17.55
C ASP A 184 -8.49 -42.85 16.13
N VAL A 185 -7.58 -42.04 15.59
CA VAL A 185 -7.65 -41.52 14.22
C VAL A 185 -6.59 -42.23 13.38
N ARG A 186 -7.03 -42.87 12.29
CA ARG A 186 -6.16 -43.59 11.34
C ARG A 186 -6.53 -43.20 9.92
N LEU A 187 -5.52 -43.12 9.07
CA LEU A 187 -5.72 -43.11 7.63
C LEU A 187 -6.06 -44.54 7.21
N LEU A 188 -7.26 -44.73 6.69
CA LEU A 188 -7.66 -45.99 6.08
C LEU A 188 -7.15 -45.94 4.65
N GLU A 189 -6.32 -46.90 4.28
CA GLU A 189 -6.13 -47.22 2.88
C GLU A 189 -7.41 -47.95 2.44
N GLU A 190 -8.02 -47.53 1.33
CA GLU A 190 -8.96 -48.40 0.67
C GLU A 190 -8.17 -49.66 0.28
N GLU A 191 -8.52 -50.81 0.86
CA GLU A 191 -8.09 -52.08 0.29
C GLU A 191 -8.57 -52.06 -1.17
N GLU A 192 -7.66 -51.99 -2.13
CA GLU A 192 -7.95 -52.30 -3.53
C GLU A 192 -8.47 -53.75 -3.55
N GLY A 193 -9.79 -53.90 -3.41
CA GLY A 193 -10.44 -55.17 -3.20
C GLY A 193 -11.65 -55.32 -4.11
N ASN A 194 -11.47 -56.16 -5.15
CA ASN A 194 -12.49 -56.78 -6.01
C ASN A 194 -13.31 -55.90 -6.96
#